data_AF-A0A952QW62-F1
#
_entry.id   AF-A0A952QW62-F1
#
_cell.length_a   1.000
_cell.length_b   1.000
_cell.length_c   1.000
_cell.angle_alpha   90.00
_cell.angle_beta   90.00
_cell.angle_gamma   90.00
#
_symmetry.space_group_name_H-M   'P 1'
#
loop_
_entity.id
_entity.type
_entity.pdbx_description
1 polymer ?
#
loop_
_entity_poly.entity_id
_entity_poly.type
_entity_poly.pdbx_seq_one_letter_code
_entity_poly.pdbx_strand_id
1 'polypeptide(L)'
;MYRTDRQPAWQRDLAWASAVLLAVSVAVGAALFSLARSSGPQTGVDLIESVVRLTLRPGDGGASVGVSTLTEYRAGERLRLLPGLDVYADATEIPEFTAEAAVNRGAGVLSDEFVTGGAAAVLASVTDPALSAQLELALNGPIAALVNADLSRELLGAGLDDGTRLADWPAQAAANPGERVQPIVGVFVTFPPRELQGATNREIGTAVVAALADEVMQGGLPQTLAVVTNDNLRARLTRAVDTNFRAQAHELFSAVLAGYASTMTTRLAEASSVLAGAADVEGGSLSGLLPASALAGLTAQQADARIIEALAERAYAAGGVAAAQQLTGAGQAQRVRRVAPLIDAFGSAAHRRYLVYTYLAGAVTLLLIVALVAFSRGFQRLVNPGIAIMIGAAPLAYALDRVRAWMTPDATLPPGAGAEGVPATLTGLAAYALAALPPGAVSGPLRYHVVLLLVGAALVVLALLLWLLRGLRPRRRGYR
;
A
#
# COMPACT_ATOMS: atom_id res chain seq x y z
N MET A 1 -33.73 56.49 -44.15
CA MET A 1 -32.49 56.51 -43.33
C MET A 1 -32.84 56.90 -41.91
N TYR A 2 -33.13 55.93 -41.03
CA TYR A 2 -33.40 56.23 -39.62
C TYR A 2 -32.07 56.38 -38.88
N ARG A 3 -31.90 57.51 -38.18
CA ARG A 3 -30.83 57.73 -37.19
C ARG A 3 -30.81 56.54 -36.25
N THR A 4 -29.76 55.73 -36.36
CA THR A 4 -29.38 54.78 -35.32
C THR A 4 -28.98 55.61 -34.11
N ASP A 5 -29.75 55.53 -33.02
CA ASP A 5 -29.24 55.91 -31.70
C ASP A 5 -27.97 55.08 -31.49
N ARG A 6 -26.82 55.71 -31.73
CA ARG A 6 -25.51 55.09 -31.54
C ARG A 6 -25.44 54.72 -30.07
N GLN A 7 -25.45 53.42 -29.77
CA GLN A 7 -25.11 52.95 -28.44
C GLN A 7 -23.78 53.59 -28.05
N PRO A 8 -23.69 54.22 -26.86
CA PRO A 8 -22.43 54.77 -26.41
C PRO A 8 -21.39 53.64 -26.30
N ALA A 9 -20.15 53.91 -26.69
CA ALA A 9 -19.10 52.89 -26.85
C ALA A 9 -18.94 52.03 -25.58
N TRP A 10 -18.96 52.66 -24.40
CA TRP A 10 -18.88 51.96 -23.11
C TRP A 10 -19.98 50.91 -22.89
N GLN A 11 -21.20 51.13 -23.40
CA GLN A 11 -22.30 50.16 -23.27
C GLN A 11 -22.06 48.94 -24.16
N ARG A 12 -21.48 49.15 -25.35
CA ARG A 12 -21.10 48.06 -26.27
C ARG A 12 -19.94 47.26 -25.70
N ASP A 13 -18.95 47.93 -25.13
CA ASP A 13 -17.77 47.30 -24.54
C ASP A 13 -18.16 46.48 -23.31
N LEU A 14 -19.06 47.00 -22.47
CA LEU A 14 -19.60 46.29 -21.32
C LEU A 14 -20.43 45.05 -21.72
N ALA A 15 -21.23 45.14 -22.79
CA ALA A 15 -21.96 43.99 -23.32
C ALA A 15 -21.00 42.92 -23.87
N TRP A 16 -19.94 43.31 -24.57
CA TRP A 16 -18.92 42.38 -25.06
C TRP A 16 -18.15 41.72 -23.92
N ALA A 17 -17.67 42.51 -22.94
CA ALA A 17 -16.97 41.99 -21.78
C ALA A 17 -17.87 41.01 -20.99
N SER A 18 -19.15 41.36 -20.80
CA SER A 18 -20.12 40.49 -20.13
C SER A 18 -20.36 39.20 -20.91
N ALA A 19 -20.41 39.25 -22.24
CA ALA A 19 -20.58 38.06 -23.08
C ALA A 19 -19.36 37.12 -23.03
N VAL A 20 -18.15 37.66 -23.06
CA VAL A 20 -16.91 36.87 -22.92
C VAL A 20 -16.81 36.25 -21.53
N LEU A 21 -17.03 37.04 -20.48
CA LEU A 21 -17.05 36.54 -19.10
C LEU A 21 -18.15 35.50 -18.90
N LEU A 22 -19.31 35.66 -19.55
CA LEU A 22 -20.38 34.68 -19.51
C LEU A 22 -19.96 33.37 -20.17
N ALA A 23 -19.33 33.42 -21.35
CA ALA A 23 -18.84 32.22 -22.02
C ALA A 23 -17.80 31.46 -21.17
N VAL A 24 -16.86 32.18 -20.55
CA VAL A 24 -15.87 31.58 -19.64
C VAL A 24 -16.55 31.03 -18.38
N SER A 25 -17.49 31.77 -17.78
CA SER A 25 -18.22 31.32 -16.58
C SER A 25 -19.07 30.09 -16.85
N VAL A 26 -19.70 30.01 -18.02
CA VAL A 26 -20.45 28.83 -18.47
C VAL A 26 -19.51 27.65 -18.69
N ALA A 27 -18.36 27.86 -19.34
CA ALA A 27 -17.37 26.79 -19.55
C ALA A 27 -16.88 26.20 -18.21
N VAL A 28 -16.46 27.07 -17.29
CA VAL A 28 -15.98 26.67 -15.95
C VAL A 28 -17.12 26.05 -15.14
N GLY A 29 -18.31 26.66 -15.13
CA GLY A 29 -19.47 26.17 -14.41
C GLY A 29 -19.96 24.81 -14.92
N ALA A 30 -19.97 24.59 -16.24
CA ALA A 30 -20.36 23.31 -16.85
C ALA A 30 -19.34 22.20 -16.56
N ALA A 31 -18.04 22.53 -16.57
CA ALA A 31 -16.98 21.61 -16.17
C ALA A 31 -17.11 21.22 -14.69
N LEU A 32 -17.27 22.20 -13.79
CA LEU A 32 -17.47 21.97 -12.36
C LEU A 32 -18.75 21.18 -12.06
N PHE A 33 -19.85 21.49 -12.76
CA PHE A 33 -21.09 20.72 -12.63
C PHE A 33 -20.90 19.28 -13.09
N SER A 34 -20.19 19.06 -14.19
CA SER A 34 -19.88 17.71 -14.68
C SER A 34 -19.02 16.93 -13.68
N LEU A 35 -18.00 17.57 -13.10
CA LEU A 35 -17.17 17.02 -12.03
C LEU A 35 -17.97 16.74 -10.75
N ALA A 36 -18.91 17.61 -10.38
CA ALA A 36 -19.80 17.39 -9.24
C ALA A 36 -20.70 16.17 -9.47
N ARG A 37 -21.24 15.98 -10.69
CA ARG A 37 -22.09 14.83 -11.00
C ARG A 37 -21.31 13.52 -11.12
N SER A 38 -20.08 13.56 -11.61
CA SER A 38 -19.22 12.37 -11.68
C SER A 38 -18.65 11.97 -10.31
N SER A 39 -18.42 12.91 -9.40
CA SER A 39 -18.00 12.66 -8.00
C SER A 39 -19.16 12.37 -7.02
N GLY A 40 -20.37 12.14 -7.53
CA GLY A 40 -21.51 11.77 -6.68
C GLY A 40 -21.30 10.43 -5.97
N PRO A 41 -22.11 10.07 -4.95
CA PRO A 41 -21.87 8.89 -4.11
C PRO A 41 -21.80 7.56 -4.87
N GLN A 42 -22.62 7.38 -5.90
CA GLN A 42 -22.62 6.16 -6.72
C GLN A 42 -21.54 6.27 -7.82
N THR A 43 -21.67 7.25 -8.71
CA THR A 43 -20.76 7.43 -9.86
C THR A 43 -19.29 7.62 -9.45
N GLY A 44 -19.05 8.27 -8.31
CA GLY A 44 -17.71 8.51 -7.79
C GLY A 44 -17.05 7.24 -7.26
N VAL A 45 -17.82 6.37 -6.59
CA VAL A 45 -17.34 5.04 -6.18
C VAL A 45 -17.04 4.20 -7.41
N ASP A 46 -17.92 4.14 -8.42
CA ASP A 46 -17.70 3.38 -9.66
C ASP A 46 -16.42 3.83 -10.39
N LEU A 47 -16.16 5.15 -10.44
CA LEU A 47 -14.96 5.71 -11.05
C LEU A 47 -13.70 5.36 -10.25
N ILE A 48 -13.75 5.49 -8.93
CA ILE A 48 -12.63 5.13 -8.05
C ILE A 48 -12.36 3.63 -8.13
N GLU A 49 -13.40 2.81 -8.16
CA GLU A 49 -13.30 1.36 -8.31
C GLU A 49 -12.58 1.00 -9.61
N SER A 50 -12.96 1.63 -10.72
CA SER A 50 -12.31 1.41 -12.03
C SER A 50 -10.82 1.77 -11.99
N VAL A 51 -10.46 2.87 -11.34
CA VAL A 51 -9.07 3.31 -11.16
C VAL A 51 -8.30 2.35 -10.26
N VAL A 52 -8.88 1.95 -9.13
CA VAL A 52 -8.28 1.00 -8.18
C VAL A 52 -8.09 -0.36 -8.86
N ARG A 53 -9.07 -0.84 -9.62
CA ARG A 53 -9.00 -2.07 -10.39
C ARG A 53 -7.88 -2.02 -11.42
N LEU A 54 -7.80 -0.95 -12.22
CA LEU A 54 -6.72 -0.75 -13.20
C LEU A 54 -5.32 -0.72 -12.56
N THR A 55 -5.20 -0.16 -11.36
CA THR A 55 -3.91 -0.03 -10.66
C THR A 55 -3.47 -1.30 -9.94
N LEU A 56 -4.42 -2.10 -9.46
CA LEU A 56 -4.15 -3.32 -8.70
C LEU A 56 -4.15 -4.58 -9.58
N ARG A 57 -4.98 -4.61 -10.64
CA ARG A 57 -5.11 -5.73 -11.58
C ARG A 57 -5.10 -5.24 -13.03
N PRO A 58 -3.92 -4.98 -13.62
CA PRO A 58 -3.82 -4.73 -15.06
C PRO A 58 -4.03 -6.04 -15.82
N GLY A 59 -5.30 -6.44 -16.02
CA GLY A 59 -5.73 -7.63 -16.75
C GLY A 59 -6.28 -8.77 -15.87
N ASP A 60 -6.98 -9.72 -16.50
CA ASP A 60 -7.68 -10.85 -15.84
C ASP A 60 -6.74 -11.88 -15.18
N GLY A 61 -5.42 -11.74 -15.33
CA GLY A 61 -4.39 -12.61 -14.75
C GLY A 61 -3.64 -12.03 -13.54
N GLY A 62 -4.06 -10.88 -13.01
CA GLY A 62 -3.35 -10.22 -11.90
C GLY A 62 -3.40 -11.03 -10.59
N ALA A 63 -2.25 -11.11 -9.90
CA ALA A 63 -2.13 -11.64 -8.54
C ALA A 63 -3.21 -11.08 -7.60
N SER A 64 -3.70 -11.90 -6.66
CA SER A 64 -4.72 -11.53 -5.69
C SER A 64 -4.39 -10.20 -5.00
N VAL A 65 -5.42 -9.40 -4.72
CA VAL A 65 -5.22 -8.12 -4.06
C VAL A 65 -4.73 -8.41 -2.64
N GLY A 66 -3.53 -7.98 -2.30
CA GLY A 66 -2.92 -8.15 -0.98
C GLY A 66 -3.58 -7.18 -0.01
N VAL A 67 -4.78 -7.54 0.42
CA VAL A 67 -5.49 -6.91 1.54
C VAL A 67 -5.44 -7.88 2.70
N SER A 68 -5.32 -7.37 3.92
CA SER A 68 -5.20 -8.16 5.15
C SER A 68 -6.48 -8.96 5.46
N THR A 69 -6.77 -10.01 4.71
CA THR A 69 -7.52 -11.15 5.25
C THR A 69 -6.51 -12.02 5.97
N LEU A 70 -6.35 -11.86 7.29
CA LEU A 70 -5.44 -12.70 8.08
C LEU A 70 -6.00 -14.13 8.28
N THR A 71 -7.17 -14.44 7.69
CA THR A 71 -7.84 -15.73 7.73
C THR A 71 -7.39 -16.69 6.61
N GLU A 72 -6.19 -17.26 6.77
CA GLU A 72 -5.93 -18.63 6.27
C GLU A 72 -6.37 -19.69 7.28
N TYR A 73 -6.76 -19.29 8.49
CA TYR A 73 -7.10 -20.21 9.57
C TYR A 73 -8.45 -20.92 9.33
N ARG A 74 -8.42 -22.25 9.25
CA ARG A 74 -9.62 -23.11 9.27
C ARG A 74 -9.80 -23.73 10.65
N ALA A 75 -11.05 -23.81 11.09
CA ALA A 75 -11.39 -24.47 12.35
C ALA A 75 -10.83 -25.90 12.39
N GLY A 76 -10.06 -26.21 13.44
CA GLY A 76 -9.41 -27.51 13.62
C GLY A 76 -7.98 -27.62 13.08
N GLU A 77 -7.49 -26.63 12.31
CA GLU A 77 -6.10 -26.57 11.89
C GLU A 77 -5.21 -25.87 12.93
N ARG A 78 -3.89 -26.04 12.80
CA ARG A 78 -2.90 -25.32 13.61
C ARG A 78 -2.73 -23.90 13.10
N LEU A 79 -2.78 -22.92 13.99
CA LEU A 79 -2.54 -21.52 13.64
C LEU A 79 -1.05 -21.25 13.62
N ARG A 80 -0.51 -20.79 12.48
CA ARG A 80 0.83 -20.18 12.46
C ARG A 80 0.77 -18.80 13.14
N LEU A 81 1.45 -18.67 14.27
CA LEU A 81 1.36 -17.50 15.16
C LEU A 81 1.93 -16.22 14.52
N LEU A 82 3.01 -16.37 13.74
CA LEU A 82 3.61 -15.28 13.00
C LEU A 82 3.88 -15.74 11.54
N PRO A 83 3.45 -14.99 10.52
CA PRO A 83 3.78 -15.31 9.13
C PRO A 83 5.28 -15.40 8.94
N GLY A 84 5.71 -16.46 8.26
CA GLY A 84 7.12 -16.68 7.95
C GLY A 84 8.00 -17.07 9.15
N LEU A 85 7.40 -17.47 10.27
CA LEU A 85 8.09 -18.17 11.35
C LEU A 85 7.33 -19.47 11.60
N ASP A 86 8.03 -20.60 11.63
CA ASP A 86 7.43 -21.94 11.82
C ASP A 86 7.05 -22.23 13.28
N VAL A 87 6.23 -21.35 13.86
CA VAL A 87 5.72 -21.49 15.23
C VAL A 87 4.19 -21.53 15.18
N TYR A 88 3.63 -22.56 15.82
CA TYR A 88 2.21 -22.88 15.74
C TYR A 88 1.53 -22.89 17.11
N ALA A 89 0.23 -22.61 17.12
CA ALA A 89 -0.68 -22.91 18.21
C ALA A 89 -1.73 -23.92 17.75
N ASP A 90 -1.97 -24.94 18.57
CA ASP A 90 -3.00 -25.93 18.28
C ASP A 90 -4.40 -25.33 18.48
N ALA A 91 -5.40 -25.84 17.76
CA ALA A 91 -6.77 -25.32 17.81
C ALA A 91 -7.35 -25.25 19.23
N THR A 92 -6.96 -26.16 20.12
CA THR A 92 -7.40 -26.19 21.52
C THR A 92 -6.74 -25.12 22.39
N GLU A 93 -5.56 -24.63 22.00
CA GLU A 93 -4.80 -23.64 22.77
C GLU A 93 -5.24 -22.21 22.44
N ILE A 94 -5.64 -21.94 21.19
CA ILE A 94 -5.94 -20.61 20.65
C ILE A 94 -6.87 -19.76 21.54
N PRO A 95 -7.96 -20.29 22.14
CA PRO A 95 -8.87 -19.48 22.96
C PRO A 95 -8.21 -18.85 24.20
N GLU A 96 -7.19 -19.49 24.75
CA GLU A 96 -6.47 -19.04 25.95
C GLU A 96 -5.10 -18.43 25.61
N PHE A 97 -4.74 -18.44 24.32
CA PHE A 97 -3.40 -18.07 23.87
C PHE A 97 -3.26 -16.55 23.72
N THR A 98 -2.38 -15.94 24.52
CA THR A 98 -2.12 -14.49 24.46
C THR A 98 -0.98 -14.17 23.50
N ALA A 99 -0.90 -12.91 23.05
CA ALA A 99 0.21 -12.47 22.21
C ALA A 99 1.57 -12.55 22.93
N GLU A 100 1.58 -12.30 24.25
CA GLU A 100 2.77 -12.49 25.07
C GLU A 100 3.19 -13.97 25.13
N ALA A 101 2.23 -14.89 25.27
CA ALA A 101 2.51 -16.33 25.20
C ALA A 101 3.02 -16.74 23.81
N ALA A 102 2.52 -16.10 22.73
CA ALA A 102 3.00 -16.32 21.38
C ALA A 102 4.45 -15.84 21.17
N VAL A 103 4.78 -14.65 21.67
CA VAL A 103 6.14 -14.12 21.66
C VAL A 103 7.08 -15.04 22.43
N ASN A 104 6.70 -15.44 23.65
CA ASN A 104 7.50 -16.36 24.48
C ASN A 104 7.68 -17.72 23.80
N ARG A 105 6.63 -18.28 23.19
CA ARG A 105 6.74 -19.54 22.43
C ARG A 105 7.69 -19.39 21.24
N GLY A 106 7.57 -18.31 20.47
CA GLY A 106 8.46 -18.03 19.35
C GLY A 106 9.92 -17.88 19.78
N ALA A 107 10.17 -17.14 20.86
CA ALA A 107 11.50 -16.98 21.43
C ALA A 107 12.07 -18.33 21.91
N GLY A 108 11.25 -19.19 22.53
CA GLY A 108 11.64 -20.52 22.94
C GLY A 108 12.08 -21.41 21.78
N VAL A 109 11.33 -21.41 20.67
CA VAL A 109 11.70 -22.16 19.45
C VAL A 109 13.00 -21.63 18.85
N LEU A 110 13.16 -20.31 18.72
CA LEU A 110 14.38 -19.72 18.18
C LEU A 110 15.62 -20.01 19.05
N SER A 111 15.47 -19.98 20.39
CA SER A 111 16.55 -20.37 21.30
C SER A 111 16.92 -21.84 21.16
N ASP A 112 15.95 -22.73 20.95
CA ASP A 112 16.21 -24.16 20.77
C ASP A 112 16.87 -24.49 19.43
N GLU A 113 16.40 -23.86 18.35
CA GLU A 113 17.03 -23.93 17.03
C GLU A 113 18.49 -23.45 17.08
N PHE A 114 18.76 -22.35 17.79
CA PHE A 114 20.12 -21.88 17.98
C PHE A 114 20.98 -22.89 18.75
N VAL A 115 20.50 -23.42 19.89
CA VAL A 115 21.27 -24.36 20.70
C VAL A 115 21.55 -25.65 19.91
N THR A 116 20.62 -26.07 19.05
CA THR A 116 20.72 -27.34 18.32
C THR A 116 21.51 -27.22 17.02
N GLY A 117 21.36 -26.13 16.27
CA GLY A 117 21.91 -25.97 14.92
C GLY A 117 22.59 -24.63 14.63
N GLY A 118 22.77 -23.77 15.63
CA GLY A 118 23.48 -22.50 15.51
C GLY A 118 22.69 -21.40 14.77
N ALA A 119 23.40 -20.37 14.33
CA ALA A 119 22.82 -19.19 13.69
C ALA A 119 22.11 -19.52 12.36
N ALA A 120 22.63 -20.49 11.60
CA ALA A 120 22.04 -20.87 10.32
C ALA A 120 20.66 -21.55 10.50
N ALA A 121 20.48 -22.36 11.54
CA ALA A 121 19.20 -23.00 11.85
C ALA A 121 18.12 -21.99 12.21
N VAL A 122 18.47 -20.98 13.03
CA VAL A 122 17.59 -19.85 13.37
C VAL A 122 17.11 -19.15 12.09
N LEU A 123 18.02 -18.79 11.18
CA LEU A 123 17.65 -18.10 9.95
C LEU A 123 16.86 -18.99 8.98
N ALA A 124 17.14 -20.30 8.94
CA ALA A 124 16.40 -21.24 8.11
C ALA A 124 14.93 -21.41 8.55
N SER A 125 14.64 -21.21 9.84
CA SER A 125 13.28 -21.26 10.39
C SER A 125 12.41 -20.03 10.05
N VAL A 126 13.00 -19.02 9.40
CA VAL A 126 12.35 -17.75 9.08
C VAL A 126 12.33 -17.50 7.57
N THR A 127 11.13 -17.28 7.02
CA THR A 127 10.94 -16.91 5.61
C THR A 127 10.62 -15.44 5.40
N ASP A 128 10.31 -14.68 6.46
CA ASP A 128 10.08 -13.24 6.36
C ASP A 128 11.42 -12.48 6.24
N PRO A 129 11.67 -11.75 5.14
CA PRO A 129 12.93 -11.03 4.93
C PRO A 129 13.19 -9.92 5.96
N ALA A 130 12.15 -9.29 6.52
CA ALA A 130 12.33 -8.23 7.51
C ALA A 130 12.75 -8.80 8.87
N LEU A 131 12.10 -9.88 9.30
CA LEU A 131 12.47 -10.60 10.51
C LEU A 131 13.85 -11.25 10.38
N SER A 132 14.16 -11.86 9.23
CA SER A 132 15.48 -12.44 8.94
C SER A 132 16.59 -11.40 9.13
N ALA A 133 16.44 -10.21 8.56
CA ALA A 133 17.44 -9.14 8.68
C ALA A 133 17.63 -8.67 10.14
N GLN A 134 16.56 -8.62 10.94
CA GLN A 134 16.65 -8.27 12.37
C GLN A 134 17.36 -9.35 13.18
N LEU A 135 17.06 -10.62 12.90
CA LEU A 135 17.72 -11.76 13.54
C LEU A 135 19.19 -11.84 13.14
N GLU A 136 19.54 -11.60 11.88
CA GLU A 136 20.94 -11.51 11.43
C GLU A 136 21.73 -10.45 12.21
N LEU A 137 21.14 -9.27 12.45
CA LEU A 137 21.77 -8.22 13.26
C LEU A 137 21.96 -8.66 14.72
N ALA A 138 20.97 -9.35 15.29
CA ALA A 138 21.06 -9.87 16.65
C ALA A 138 22.12 -10.98 16.78
N LEU A 139 22.17 -11.89 15.80
CA LEU A 139 23.11 -13.01 15.74
C LEU A 139 24.56 -12.52 15.60
N ASN A 140 24.79 -11.56 14.71
CA ASN A 140 26.13 -11.01 14.44
C ASN A 140 26.65 -10.02 15.50
N GLY A 141 25.80 -9.60 16.44
CA GLY A 141 26.16 -8.64 17.48
C GLY A 141 25.94 -9.19 18.89
N PRO A 142 24.79 -8.89 19.53
CA PRO A 142 24.55 -9.20 20.93
C PRO A 142 24.60 -10.70 21.25
N ILE A 143 24.13 -11.58 20.37
CA ILE A 143 24.12 -13.02 20.62
C ILE A 143 25.53 -13.60 20.62
N ALA A 144 26.35 -13.28 19.62
CA ALA A 144 27.75 -13.71 19.58
C ALA A 144 28.53 -13.26 20.82
N ALA A 145 28.31 -12.01 21.27
CA ALA A 145 28.93 -11.49 22.48
C ALA A 145 28.50 -12.26 23.74
N LEU A 146 27.22 -12.63 23.84
CA LEU A 146 26.69 -13.40 24.97
C LEU A 146 27.23 -14.82 25.02
N VAL A 147 27.27 -15.53 23.89
CA VAL A 147 27.85 -16.89 23.82
C VAL A 147 29.29 -16.86 24.33
N ASN A 148 30.10 -15.93 23.83
CA ASN A 148 31.50 -15.81 24.26
C ASN A 148 31.62 -15.48 25.76
N ALA A 149 30.77 -14.58 26.28
CA ALA A 149 30.79 -14.19 27.68
C ALA A 149 30.41 -15.35 28.62
N ASP A 150 29.38 -16.12 28.30
CA ASP A 150 28.93 -17.25 29.11
C ASP A 150 29.91 -18.43 29.05
N LEU A 151 30.48 -18.71 27.88
CA LEU A 151 31.54 -19.72 27.74
C LEU A 151 32.78 -19.31 28.52
N SER A 152 33.19 -18.05 28.45
CA SER A 152 34.33 -17.53 29.20
C SER A 152 34.13 -17.70 30.70
N ARG A 153 32.91 -17.42 31.20
CA ARG A 153 32.58 -17.55 32.62
C ARG A 153 32.67 -18.99 33.10
N GLU A 154 32.21 -19.96 32.31
CA GLU A 154 32.15 -21.37 32.71
C GLU A 154 33.46 -22.13 32.48
N LEU A 155 34.18 -21.81 31.40
CA LEU A 155 35.34 -22.59 30.94
C LEU A 155 36.69 -22.06 31.43
N LEU A 156 36.88 -20.74 31.59
CA LEU A 156 38.19 -20.20 32.01
C LEU A 156 38.64 -20.77 33.36
N GLY A 157 37.77 -20.68 34.37
CA GLY A 157 38.03 -21.25 35.70
C GLY A 157 38.00 -22.78 35.77
N ALA A 158 37.85 -23.49 34.64
CA ALA A 158 37.94 -24.94 34.56
C ALA A 158 39.37 -25.44 34.27
N GLY A 159 40.37 -24.56 34.41
CA GLY A 159 41.78 -24.85 34.14
C GLY A 159 42.27 -24.34 32.79
N LEU A 160 41.50 -23.47 32.12
CA LEU A 160 41.88 -22.83 30.86
C LEU A 160 42.64 -21.51 31.10
N ASP A 161 42.49 -20.85 32.24
CA ASP A 161 43.16 -19.58 32.54
C ASP A 161 44.42 -19.68 33.40
N ASP A 162 44.58 -20.77 34.15
CA ASP A 162 45.74 -21.04 35.01
C ASP A 162 46.82 -21.90 34.33
N GLY A 163 46.49 -22.52 33.19
CA GLY A 163 47.38 -23.38 32.42
C GLY A 163 47.43 -24.83 32.90
N THR A 164 46.61 -25.24 33.87
CA THR A 164 46.56 -26.62 34.37
C THR A 164 46.15 -27.64 33.30
N ARG A 165 45.52 -27.17 32.21
CA ARG A 165 45.12 -28.00 31.05
C ARG A 165 45.87 -27.67 29.77
N LEU A 166 46.93 -26.86 29.83
CA LEU A 166 47.75 -26.60 28.64
C LEU A 166 48.40 -27.89 28.17
N ALA A 167 48.24 -28.17 26.89
CA ALA A 167 49.03 -29.18 26.21
C ALA A 167 50.45 -28.64 26.00
N ASP A 168 51.43 -29.54 25.83
CA ASP A 168 52.78 -29.18 25.40
C ASP A 168 52.79 -28.85 23.89
N TRP A 169 52.08 -27.78 23.54
CA TRP A 169 51.97 -27.27 22.19
C TRP A 169 53.32 -26.78 21.63
N PRO A 170 54.30 -26.27 22.42
CA PRO A 170 55.62 -25.95 21.91
C PRO A 170 56.36 -27.19 21.40
N ALA A 171 56.27 -28.33 22.12
CA ALA A 171 56.83 -29.59 21.65
C ALA A 171 56.12 -30.09 20.38
N GLN A 172 54.80 -29.95 20.29
CA GLN A 172 54.04 -30.27 19.06
C GLN A 172 54.52 -29.44 17.87
N ALA A 173 54.70 -28.12 18.05
CA ALA A 173 55.18 -27.22 17.01
C ALA A 173 56.63 -27.51 16.58
N ALA A 174 57.47 -27.95 17.52
CA ALA A 174 58.85 -28.36 17.25
C ALA A 174 58.91 -29.70 16.50
N ALA A 175 58.00 -30.63 16.82
CA ALA A 175 57.90 -31.93 16.18
C ALA A 175 57.34 -31.82 14.74
N ASN A 176 56.37 -30.93 14.50
CA ASN A 176 55.73 -30.74 13.19
C ASN A 176 55.76 -29.25 12.76
N PRO A 177 56.89 -28.75 12.23
CA PRO A 177 57.04 -27.35 11.86
C PRO A 177 56.04 -26.91 10.77
N GLY A 178 55.27 -25.87 11.07
CA GLY A 178 54.30 -25.27 10.12
C GLY A 178 52.87 -25.81 10.25
N GLU A 179 52.65 -26.88 11.03
CA GLU A 179 51.31 -27.39 11.33
C GLU A 179 50.63 -26.59 12.45
N ARG A 180 49.29 -26.63 12.49
CA ARG A 180 48.50 -26.06 13.59
C ARG A 180 48.61 -26.97 14.81
N VAL A 181 48.65 -26.38 16.00
CA VAL A 181 48.83 -27.11 17.26
C VAL A 181 47.59 -27.03 18.13
N GLN A 182 47.40 -28.04 18.98
CA GLN A 182 46.36 -28.07 19.98
C GLN A 182 46.89 -27.49 21.31
N PRO A 183 46.41 -26.32 21.77
CA PRO A 183 46.93 -25.67 22.97
C PRO A 183 46.37 -26.25 24.27
N ILE A 184 45.16 -26.85 24.26
CA ILE A 184 44.47 -27.32 25.48
C ILE A 184 44.15 -28.80 25.36
N VAL A 185 44.50 -29.57 26.39
CA VAL A 185 44.22 -31.01 26.46
C VAL A 185 42.71 -31.26 26.52
N GLY A 186 42.22 -32.11 25.63
CA GLY A 186 40.81 -32.51 25.57
C GLY A 186 39.90 -31.53 24.83
N VAL A 187 40.45 -30.51 24.18
CA VAL A 187 39.75 -29.59 23.27
C VAL A 187 40.44 -29.58 21.91
N PHE A 188 39.79 -30.10 20.87
CA PHE A 188 40.33 -30.27 19.51
C PHE A 188 40.16 -29.02 18.64
N VAL A 189 40.56 -27.88 19.18
CA VAL A 189 40.69 -26.63 18.43
C VAL A 189 42.16 -26.38 18.19
N THR A 190 42.54 -26.05 16.96
CA THR A 190 43.96 -25.89 16.58
C THR A 190 44.27 -24.45 16.18
N PHE A 191 45.47 -23.98 16.53
CA PHE A 191 45.93 -22.62 16.23
C PHE A 191 47.30 -22.65 15.52
N PRO A 192 47.61 -21.66 14.68
CA PRO A 192 48.97 -21.44 14.21
C PRO A 192 49.90 -21.17 15.41
N PRO A 193 51.07 -21.83 15.53
CA PRO A 193 51.98 -21.63 16.66
C PRO A 193 52.40 -20.16 16.86
N ARG A 194 52.47 -19.38 15.79
CA ARG A 194 52.81 -17.95 15.83
C ARG A 194 51.79 -17.10 16.57
N GLU A 195 50.52 -17.50 16.60
CA GLU A 195 49.46 -16.78 17.34
C GLU A 195 49.53 -17.05 18.85
N LEU A 196 50.13 -18.18 19.25
CA LEU A 196 50.31 -18.56 20.65
C LEU A 196 51.64 -18.07 21.24
N GLN A 197 52.61 -17.73 20.39
CA GLN A 197 53.93 -17.27 20.81
C GLN A 197 53.84 -15.93 21.54
N GLY A 198 54.28 -15.91 22.80
CA GLY A 198 54.25 -14.72 23.66
C GLY A 198 52.91 -14.48 24.36
N ALA A 199 51.88 -15.29 24.08
CA ALA A 199 50.61 -15.26 24.79
C ALA A 199 50.74 -15.92 26.18
N THR A 200 50.10 -15.33 27.17
CA THR A 200 49.93 -15.89 28.51
C THR A 200 48.95 -17.07 28.49
N ASN A 201 49.00 -17.92 29.51
CA ASN A 201 48.07 -19.06 29.66
C ASN A 201 46.61 -18.61 29.55
N ARG A 202 46.28 -17.48 30.17
CA ARG A 202 44.96 -16.86 30.11
C ARG A 202 44.58 -16.43 28.69
N GLU A 203 45.48 -15.79 27.96
CA GLU A 203 45.24 -15.36 26.58
C GLU A 203 45.00 -16.55 25.65
N ILE A 204 45.78 -17.63 25.82
CA ILE A 204 45.58 -18.90 25.11
C ILE A 204 44.19 -19.49 25.46
N GLY A 205 43.83 -19.52 26.75
CA GLY A 205 42.52 -19.96 27.21
C GLY A 205 41.38 -19.15 26.60
N THR A 206 41.50 -17.82 26.55
CA THR A 206 40.49 -16.94 25.93
C THR A 206 40.37 -17.14 24.42
N ALA A 207 41.48 -17.40 23.72
CA ALA A 207 41.46 -17.69 22.29
C ALA A 207 40.73 -19.02 22.00
N VAL A 208 40.98 -20.05 22.82
CA VAL A 208 40.27 -21.34 22.73
C VAL A 208 38.78 -21.17 23.00
N VAL A 209 38.40 -20.39 24.01
CA VAL A 209 36.99 -20.09 24.29
C VAL A 209 36.32 -19.35 23.13
N ALA A 210 36.99 -18.35 22.54
CA ALA A 210 36.47 -17.63 21.38
C ALA A 210 36.23 -18.57 20.19
N ALA A 211 37.18 -19.47 19.90
CA ALA A 211 37.01 -20.45 18.84
C ALA A 211 35.88 -21.46 19.13
N LEU A 212 35.69 -21.86 20.40
CA LEU A 212 34.52 -22.67 20.78
C LEU A 212 33.21 -21.89 20.65
N ALA A 213 33.21 -20.58 20.93
CA ALA A 213 32.06 -19.71 20.70
C ALA A 213 31.70 -19.66 19.21
N ASP A 214 32.70 -19.56 18.34
CA ASP A 214 32.49 -19.61 16.88
C ASP A 214 31.89 -20.95 16.42
N GLU A 215 32.34 -22.07 16.99
CA GLU A 215 31.75 -23.39 16.73
C GLU A 215 30.28 -23.46 17.18
N VAL A 216 29.93 -22.89 18.34
CA VAL A 216 28.53 -22.82 18.82
C VAL A 216 27.70 -21.96 17.87
N MET A 217 28.23 -20.81 17.43
CA MET A 217 27.54 -19.94 16.49
C MET A 217 27.28 -20.62 15.14
N GLN A 218 28.20 -21.46 14.68
CA GLN A 218 28.10 -22.13 13.37
C GLN A 218 27.18 -23.35 13.36
N GLY A 219 27.24 -24.20 14.40
CA GLY A 219 26.55 -25.49 14.39
C GLY A 219 25.91 -25.90 15.71
N GLY A 220 25.79 -24.98 16.66
CA GLY A 220 25.17 -25.22 17.96
C GLY A 220 26.00 -26.10 18.89
N LEU A 221 25.42 -26.41 20.04
CA LEU A 221 26.02 -27.18 21.10
C LEU A 221 26.46 -28.60 20.67
N PRO A 222 25.70 -29.36 19.86
CA PRO A 222 26.12 -30.71 19.46
C PRO A 222 27.45 -30.72 18.68
N GLN A 223 27.64 -29.76 17.77
CA GLN A 223 28.88 -29.64 17.00
C GLN A 223 30.05 -29.26 17.89
N THR A 224 29.89 -28.28 18.79
CA THR A 224 30.95 -27.88 19.72
C THR A 224 31.32 -29.00 20.70
N LEU A 225 30.33 -29.78 21.15
CA LEU A 225 30.61 -30.95 21.98
C LEU A 225 31.43 -32.01 21.23
N ALA A 226 31.34 -32.12 19.91
CA ALA A 226 32.15 -33.08 19.15
C ALA A 226 33.66 -32.77 19.22
N VAL A 227 34.04 -31.50 19.39
CA VAL A 227 35.44 -31.08 19.51
C VAL A 227 35.96 -31.07 20.95
N VAL A 228 35.12 -31.36 21.95
CA VAL A 228 35.52 -31.42 23.38
C VAL A 228 35.36 -32.85 23.90
N THR A 229 36.47 -33.50 24.25
CA THR A 229 36.46 -34.88 24.77
C THR A 229 36.52 -34.97 26.29
N ASN A 230 36.94 -33.91 26.96
CA ASN A 230 36.99 -33.93 28.42
C ASN A 230 35.61 -33.75 29.06
N ASP A 231 35.16 -34.73 29.84
CA ASP A 231 33.82 -34.74 30.45
C ASP A 231 33.50 -33.50 31.31
N ASN A 232 34.48 -32.98 32.06
CA ASN A 232 34.27 -31.80 32.89
C ASN A 232 34.04 -30.55 32.01
N LEU A 233 34.84 -30.38 30.95
CA LEU A 233 34.65 -29.28 29.99
C LEU A 233 33.34 -29.43 29.22
N ARG A 234 32.96 -30.65 28.81
CA ARG A 234 31.67 -30.93 28.17
C ARG A 234 30.50 -30.54 29.07
N ALA A 235 30.53 -30.91 30.35
CA ALA A 235 29.48 -30.57 31.30
C ALA A 235 29.36 -29.06 31.52
N ARG A 236 30.49 -28.34 31.58
CA ARG A 236 30.52 -26.88 31.71
C ARG A 236 30.07 -26.16 30.44
N LEU A 237 30.49 -26.64 29.27
CA LEU A 237 30.04 -26.17 27.96
C LEU A 237 28.52 -26.32 27.82
N THR A 238 28.00 -27.49 28.20
CA THR A 238 26.55 -27.75 28.21
C THR A 238 25.83 -26.77 29.13
N ARG A 239 26.31 -26.56 30.36
CA ARG A 239 25.72 -25.57 31.27
C ARG A 239 25.76 -24.15 30.71
N ALA A 240 26.88 -23.76 30.09
CA ALA A 240 27.06 -22.44 29.51
C ALA A 240 26.03 -22.17 28.41
N VAL A 241 25.86 -23.11 27.48
CA VAL A 241 25.01 -22.92 26.29
C VAL A 241 23.54 -23.25 26.58
N ASP A 242 23.28 -24.43 27.14
CA ASP A 242 21.92 -24.97 27.29
C ASP A 242 21.15 -24.38 28.47
N THR A 243 21.85 -23.90 29.51
CA THR A 243 21.23 -23.30 30.69
C THR A 243 21.37 -21.78 30.70
N ASN A 244 22.60 -21.27 30.74
CA ASN A 244 22.85 -19.84 30.97
C ASN A 244 22.52 -19.00 29.73
N PHE A 245 23.09 -19.37 28.59
CA PHE A 245 22.89 -18.65 27.34
C PHE A 245 21.46 -18.81 26.84
N ARG A 246 20.90 -20.03 26.83
CA ARG A 246 19.52 -20.29 26.37
C ARG A 246 18.50 -19.34 27.01
N ALA A 247 18.59 -19.11 28.32
CA ALA A 247 17.71 -18.18 29.02
C ALA A 247 17.90 -16.72 28.57
N GLN A 248 19.14 -16.27 28.37
CA GLN A 248 19.43 -14.90 27.90
C GLN A 248 19.07 -14.70 26.43
N ALA A 249 19.27 -15.72 25.59
CA ALA A 249 18.88 -15.73 24.19
C ALA A 249 17.36 -15.65 24.06
N HIS A 250 16.62 -16.32 24.94
CA HIS A 250 15.16 -16.23 24.99
C HIS A 250 14.69 -14.80 25.20
N GLU A 251 15.27 -14.08 26.18
CA GLU A 251 14.94 -12.67 26.44
C GLU A 251 15.24 -11.78 25.23
N LEU A 252 16.37 -11.98 24.56
CA LEU A 252 16.72 -11.23 23.35
C LEU A 252 15.77 -11.51 22.18
N PHE A 253 15.46 -12.78 21.92
CA PHE A 253 14.52 -13.13 20.86
C PHE A 253 13.10 -12.65 21.18
N SER A 254 12.69 -12.70 22.45
CA SER A 254 11.43 -12.12 22.92
C SER A 254 11.38 -10.61 22.63
N ALA A 255 12.46 -9.88 22.90
CA ALA A 255 12.55 -8.45 22.59
C ALA A 255 12.48 -8.16 21.07
N VAL A 256 13.10 -8.98 20.22
CA VAL A 256 12.98 -8.87 18.75
C VAL A 256 11.53 -9.14 18.31
N LEU A 257 10.93 -10.20 18.81
CA LEU A 257 9.57 -10.62 18.46
C LEU A 257 8.48 -9.70 19.04
N ALA A 258 8.77 -8.94 20.10
CA ALA A 258 7.84 -7.95 20.67
C ALA A 258 7.42 -6.88 19.65
N GLY A 259 8.27 -6.57 18.67
CA GLY A 259 7.92 -5.69 17.54
C GLY A 259 6.76 -6.22 16.67
N TYR A 260 6.47 -7.51 16.75
CA TYR A 260 5.43 -8.21 15.99
C TYR A 260 4.23 -8.63 16.85
N ALA A 261 4.18 -8.23 18.13
CA ALA A 261 3.11 -8.64 19.04
C ALA A 261 1.72 -8.21 18.53
N SER A 262 1.60 -7.03 17.91
CA SER A 262 0.33 -6.56 17.33
C SER A 262 -0.18 -7.48 16.21
N THR A 263 0.71 -8.00 15.36
CA THR A 263 0.42 -8.97 14.31
C THR A 263 -0.08 -10.29 14.92
N MET A 264 0.63 -10.80 15.94
CA MET A 264 0.26 -12.02 16.65
C MET A 264 -1.10 -11.87 17.36
N THR A 265 -1.34 -10.75 18.05
CA THR A 265 -2.63 -10.42 18.69
C THR A 265 -3.77 -10.48 17.68
N THR A 266 -3.57 -9.85 16.52
CA THR A 266 -4.61 -9.80 15.48
C THR A 266 -4.94 -11.21 14.98
N ARG A 267 -3.93 -12.05 14.73
CA ARG A 267 -4.14 -13.43 14.30
C ARG A 267 -4.86 -14.29 15.34
N LEU A 268 -4.50 -14.14 16.61
CA LEU A 268 -5.14 -14.88 17.70
C LEU A 268 -6.59 -14.46 17.91
N ALA A 269 -6.88 -13.16 17.81
CA ALA A 269 -8.24 -12.64 17.85
C ALA A 269 -9.10 -13.20 16.69
N GLU A 270 -8.54 -13.24 15.48
CA GLU A 270 -9.24 -13.81 14.34
C GLU A 270 -9.46 -15.33 14.47
N ALA A 271 -8.45 -16.09 14.87
CA ALA A 271 -8.59 -17.54 15.05
C ALA A 271 -9.54 -17.91 16.19
N SER A 272 -9.53 -17.16 17.30
CA SER A 272 -10.50 -17.35 18.39
C SER A 272 -11.93 -17.05 17.96
N SER A 273 -12.15 -16.02 17.11
CA SER A 273 -13.46 -15.75 16.52
C SER A 273 -13.98 -16.91 15.64
N VAL A 274 -13.09 -17.53 14.85
CA VAL A 274 -13.43 -18.68 14.00
C VAL A 274 -13.79 -19.91 14.85
N LEU A 275 -13.07 -20.15 15.94
CA LEU A 275 -13.31 -21.28 16.86
C LEU A 275 -14.56 -21.11 17.71
N ALA A 276 -14.88 -19.87 18.12
CA ALA A 276 -16.05 -19.59 18.95
C ALA A 276 -17.39 -19.79 18.21
N GLY A 277 -17.36 -20.10 16.90
CA GLY A 277 -18.57 -20.15 16.08
C GLY A 277 -19.30 -18.81 16.03
N ALA A 278 -18.63 -17.73 16.43
CA ALA A 278 -19.19 -16.39 16.53
C ALA A 278 -19.33 -15.82 15.12
N ALA A 279 -20.47 -16.12 14.49
CA ALA A 279 -21.00 -15.36 13.36
C ALA A 279 -21.41 -13.92 13.78
N ASP A 280 -21.39 -13.60 15.07
CA ASP A 280 -21.66 -12.29 15.64
C ASP A 280 -20.81 -12.12 16.92
N VAL A 281 -19.73 -11.34 16.89
CA VAL A 281 -19.28 -10.40 17.96
C VAL A 281 -18.15 -9.54 17.37
N GLU A 282 -18.32 -8.23 17.55
CA GLU A 282 -17.47 -7.12 17.11
C GLU A 282 -16.00 -7.28 17.54
N GLY A 283 -15.07 -7.23 16.58
CA GLY A 283 -13.65 -7.04 16.88
C GLY A 283 -12.69 -7.60 15.83
N GLY A 284 -12.30 -6.78 14.84
CA GLY A 284 -10.97 -6.91 14.23
C GLY A 284 -10.82 -7.54 12.85
N SER A 285 -11.84 -7.58 11.99
CA SER A 285 -11.66 -8.03 10.59
C SER A 285 -11.21 -6.88 9.66
N LEU A 286 -10.13 -7.09 8.90
CA LEU A 286 -9.72 -6.27 7.74
C LEU A 286 -9.51 -4.75 8.01
N SER A 287 -9.24 -4.37 9.25
CA SER A 287 -9.12 -2.98 9.71
C SER A 287 -10.19 -2.04 9.10
N GLY A 288 -11.45 -2.47 9.16
CA GLY A 288 -12.61 -1.63 8.84
C GLY A 288 -13.00 -1.53 7.37
N LEU A 289 -12.53 -2.43 6.50
CA LEU A 289 -12.96 -2.50 5.09
C LEU A 289 -14.18 -3.39 4.84
N LEU A 290 -14.14 -4.67 5.25
CA LEU A 290 -15.25 -5.62 5.06
C LEU A 290 -15.35 -6.59 6.24
N PRO A 291 -16.55 -7.04 6.62
CA PRO A 291 -16.73 -8.13 7.57
C PRO A 291 -16.34 -9.47 6.91
N ALA A 292 -15.80 -10.41 7.69
CA ALA A 292 -15.42 -11.74 7.20
C ALA A 292 -16.61 -12.51 6.59
N SER A 293 -17.82 -12.26 7.09
CA SER A 293 -19.07 -12.81 6.53
C SER A 293 -19.37 -12.36 5.10
N ALA A 294 -18.90 -11.18 4.68
CA ALA A 294 -19.09 -10.69 3.31
C ALA A 294 -18.19 -11.40 2.29
N LEU A 295 -17.19 -12.16 2.75
CA LEU A 295 -16.27 -12.93 1.92
C LEU A 295 -16.51 -14.44 2.01
N ALA A 296 -17.29 -14.89 3.01
CA ALA A 296 -17.59 -16.30 3.22
C ALA A 296 -18.37 -16.91 2.04
N GLY A 297 -17.88 -18.02 1.49
CA GLY A 297 -18.50 -18.72 0.37
C GLY A 297 -18.27 -18.12 -1.02
N LEU A 298 -17.51 -17.01 -1.12
CA LEU A 298 -17.12 -16.43 -2.40
C LEU A 298 -15.91 -17.15 -3.00
N THR A 299 -15.86 -17.22 -4.33
CA THR A 299 -14.64 -17.63 -5.04
C THR A 299 -13.56 -16.56 -4.90
N ALA A 300 -12.28 -16.90 -5.10
CA ALA A 300 -11.18 -15.94 -5.02
C ALA A 300 -11.40 -14.69 -5.90
N GLN A 301 -11.96 -14.88 -7.10
CA GLN A 301 -12.26 -13.78 -8.02
C GLN A 301 -13.40 -12.88 -7.52
N GLN A 302 -14.43 -13.47 -6.89
CA GLN A 302 -15.54 -12.73 -6.30
C GLN A 302 -15.11 -11.98 -5.03
N ALA A 303 -14.25 -12.59 -4.21
CA ALA A 303 -13.67 -11.96 -3.04
C ALA A 303 -12.79 -10.75 -3.42
N ASP A 304 -11.92 -10.90 -4.42
CA ASP A 304 -11.11 -9.79 -4.94
C ASP A 304 -11.97 -8.62 -5.45
N ALA A 305 -13.03 -8.92 -6.20
CA ALA A 305 -13.96 -7.89 -6.69
C ALA A 305 -14.63 -7.14 -5.54
N ARG A 306 -15.10 -7.87 -4.52
CA ARG A 306 -15.74 -7.27 -3.33
C ARG A 306 -14.77 -6.41 -2.52
N ILE A 307 -13.52 -6.85 -2.40
CA ILE A 307 -12.44 -6.10 -1.74
C ILE A 307 -12.14 -4.79 -2.49
N ILE A 308 -12.07 -4.83 -3.83
CA ILE A 308 -11.85 -3.64 -4.65
C ILE A 308 -13.00 -2.63 -4.49
N GLU A 309 -14.24 -3.12 -4.47
CA GLU A 309 -15.44 -2.30 -4.23
C GLU A 309 -15.39 -1.61 -2.87
N ALA A 310 -15.11 -2.35 -1.80
CA ALA A 310 -14.99 -1.79 -0.45
C ALA A 310 -13.82 -0.81 -0.31
N LEU A 311 -12.70 -1.09 -0.98
CA LEU A 311 -11.56 -0.18 -1.03
C LEU A 311 -11.95 1.14 -1.74
N ALA A 312 -12.76 1.07 -2.78
CA ALA A 312 -13.28 2.23 -3.49
C ALA A 312 -14.26 3.05 -2.64
N GLU A 313 -15.18 2.40 -1.93
CA GLU A 313 -16.09 3.06 -0.97
C GLU A 313 -15.29 3.79 0.13
N ARG A 314 -14.28 3.13 0.70
CA ARG A 314 -13.42 3.74 1.71
C ARG A 314 -12.62 4.90 1.15
N ALA A 315 -12.07 4.74 -0.06
CA ALA A 315 -11.33 5.80 -0.74
C ALA A 315 -12.23 7.00 -1.08
N TYR A 316 -13.49 6.78 -1.43
CA TYR A 316 -14.47 7.84 -1.63
C TYR A 316 -14.73 8.64 -0.35
N ALA A 317 -14.87 7.94 0.78
CA ALA A 317 -15.14 8.57 2.07
C ALA A 317 -13.91 9.29 2.66
N ALA A 318 -12.75 8.63 2.66
CA ALA A 318 -11.57 9.03 3.42
C ALA A 318 -10.33 9.40 2.58
N GLY A 319 -10.38 9.20 1.26
CA GLY A 319 -9.29 9.51 0.33
C GLY A 319 -8.38 8.33 -0.01
N GLY A 320 -7.60 8.48 -1.08
CA GLY A 320 -6.75 7.43 -1.66
C GLY A 320 -5.57 7.03 -0.76
N VAL A 321 -5.06 7.93 0.07
CA VAL A 321 -3.99 7.61 1.05
C VAL A 321 -4.53 6.71 2.16
N ALA A 322 -5.74 6.97 2.66
CA ALA A 322 -6.39 6.14 3.68
C ALA A 322 -6.73 4.75 3.14
N ALA A 323 -7.13 4.65 1.86
CA ALA A 323 -7.32 3.38 1.19
C ALA A 323 -6.01 2.61 1.03
N ALA A 324 -4.92 3.29 0.64
CA ALA A 324 -3.62 2.63 0.48
C ALA A 324 -3.03 2.09 1.81
N GLN A 325 -3.41 2.66 2.96
CA GLN A 325 -3.01 2.16 4.28
C GLN A 325 -3.63 0.79 4.63
N GLN A 326 -4.69 0.40 3.92
CA GLN A 326 -5.36 -0.89 4.10
C GLN A 326 -4.74 -2.02 3.27
N LEU A 327 -3.84 -1.68 2.35
CA LEU A 327 -3.13 -2.65 1.51
C LEU A 327 -1.86 -3.14 2.22
N THR A 328 -1.64 -4.45 2.21
CA THR A 328 -0.47 -5.07 2.87
C THR A 328 0.73 -5.14 1.93
N GLY A 329 0.50 -5.30 0.63
CA GLY A 329 1.57 -5.30 -0.35
C GLY A 329 2.20 -3.92 -0.52
N ALA A 330 3.44 -3.72 -0.06
CA ALA A 330 4.15 -2.43 -0.16
C ALA A 330 4.16 -1.86 -1.60
N GLY A 331 4.30 -2.72 -2.61
CA GLY A 331 4.21 -2.33 -4.02
C GLY A 331 2.80 -1.92 -4.46
N GLN A 332 1.75 -2.58 -3.95
CA GLN A 332 0.34 -2.24 -4.23
C GLN A 332 -0.06 -0.94 -3.52
N ALA A 333 0.28 -0.79 -2.24
CA ALA A 333 0.07 0.44 -1.48
C ALA A 333 0.75 1.64 -2.15
N GLN A 334 1.99 1.48 -2.63
CA GLN A 334 2.70 2.55 -3.32
C GLN A 334 2.05 2.90 -4.68
N ARG A 335 1.54 1.92 -5.43
CA ARG A 335 0.79 2.17 -6.67
C ARG A 335 -0.49 2.97 -6.40
N VAL A 336 -1.26 2.62 -5.38
CA VAL A 336 -2.47 3.38 -5.00
C VAL A 336 -2.12 4.78 -4.48
N ARG A 337 -1.05 4.95 -3.69
CA ARG A 337 -0.58 6.28 -3.27
C ARG A 337 -0.21 7.19 -4.44
N ARG A 338 0.39 6.65 -5.51
CA ARG A 338 0.71 7.44 -6.72
C ARG A 338 -0.54 7.94 -7.44
N VAL A 339 -1.63 7.19 -7.36
CA VAL A 339 -2.91 7.52 -8.02
C VAL A 339 -3.90 8.20 -7.04
N ALA A 340 -3.52 8.36 -5.77
CA ALA A 340 -4.33 9.04 -4.76
C ALA A 340 -4.83 10.44 -5.20
N PRO A 341 -4.06 11.29 -5.90
CA PRO A 341 -4.58 12.58 -6.39
C PRO A 341 -5.77 12.43 -7.36
N LEU A 342 -5.76 11.38 -8.19
CA LEU A 342 -6.86 11.08 -9.11
C LEU A 342 -8.08 10.56 -8.33
N ILE A 343 -7.85 9.68 -7.35
CA ILE A 343 -8.90 9.14 -6.47
C ILE A 343 -9.56 10.27 -5.65
N ASP A 344 -8.74 11.14 -5.05
CA ASP A 344 -9.17 12.25 -4.21
C ASP A 344 -9.94 13.32 -5.00
N ALA A 345 -9.71 13.42 -6.32
CA ALA A 345 -10.49 14.28 -7.20
C ALA A 345 -11.94 13.80 -7.37
N PHE A 346 -12.24 12.52 -7.15
CA PHE A 346 -13.60 11.97 -7.24
C PHE A 346 -14.20 11.59 -5.87
N GLY A 347 -13.46 11.80 -4.78
CA GLY A 347 -13.93 11.53 -3.42
C GLY A 347 -14.96 12.54 -2.89
N SER A 348 -15.56 12.22 -1.74
CA SER A 348 -16.63 13.00 -1.10
C SER A 348 -16.24 14.44 -0.75
N ALA A 349 -14.96 14.69 -0.45
CA ALA A 349 -14.42 16.02 -0.17
C ALA A 349 -14.28 16.87 -1.45
N ALA A 350 -13.92 16.26 -2.58
CA ALA A 350 -13.90 16.96 -3.86
C ALA A 350 -15.32 17.24 -4.35
N HIS A 351 -16.24 16.28 -4.21
CA HIS A 351 -17.65 16.46 -4.53
C HIS A 351 -18.26 17.69 -3.87
N ARG A 352 -18.05 17.85 -2.55
CA ARG A 352 -18.52 19.02 -1.80
C ARG A 352 -17.93 20.33 -2.34
N ARG A 353 -16.63 20.35 -2.66
CA ARG A 353 -15.96 21.53 -3.24
C ARG A 353 -16.54 21.87 -4.62
N TYR A 354 -16.73 20.87 -5.49
CA TYR A 354 -17.31 21.08 -6.82
C TYR A 354 -18.74 21.60 -6.75
N LEU A 355 -19.57 21.11 -5.82
CA LEU A 355 -20.91 21.64 -5.62
C LEU A 355 -20.87 23.12 -5.24
N VAL A 356 -20.07 23.49 -4.24
CA VAL A 356 -19.93 24.89 -3.81
C VAL A 356 -19.48 25.79 -4.97
N TYR A 357 -18.44 25.38 -5.71
CA TYR A 357 -17.96 26.15 -6.85
C TYR A 357 -18.96 26.21 -8.01
N THR A 358 -19.75 25.16 -8.21
CA THR A 358 -20.82 25.15 -9.23
C THR A 358 -21.92 26.14 -8.88
N TYR A 359 -22.34 26.21 -7.61
CA TYR A 359 -23.32 27.21 -7.17
C TYR A 359 -22.80 28.63 -7.32
N LEU A 360 -21.53 28.88 -6.96
CA LEU A 360 -20.88 30.18 -7.15
C LEU A 360 -20.79 30.56 -8.63
N ALA A 361 -20.35 29.64 -9.48
CA ALA A 361 -20.29 29.84 -10.93
C ALA A 361 -21.68 30.09 -11.53
N GLY A 362 -22.71 29.39 -11.04
CA GLY A 362 -24.11 29.59 -11.42
C GLY A 362 -24.62 30.99 -11.04
N ALA A 363 -24.31 31.47 -9.84
CA ALA A 363 -24.67 32.82 -9.40
C ALA A 363 -23.99 33.90 -10.25
N VAL A 364 -22.69 33.75 -10.55
CA VAL A 364 -21.95 34.65 -11.44
C VAL A 364 -22.53 34.62 -12.86
N THR A 365 -22.83 33.44 -13.38
CA THR A 365 -23.46 33.25 -14.70
C THR A 365 -24.81 33.98 -14.77
N LEU A 366 -25.65 33.86 -13.73
CA LEU A 366 -26.93 34.55 -13.66
C LEU A 366 -26.77 36.07 -13.66
N LEU A 367 -25.84 36.60 -12.85
CA LEU A 367 -25.53 38.03 -12.81
C LEU A 367 -25.06 38.55 -14.17
N LEU A 368 -24.20 37.79 -14.86
CA LEU A 368 -23.71 38.13 -16.19
C LEU A 368 -24.81 38.07 -17.25
N ILE A 369 -25.75 37.12 -17.17
CA ILE A 369 -26.94 37.09 -18.04
C ILE A 369 -27.79 38.34 -17.81
N VAL A 370 -28.06 38.71 -16.55
CA VAL A 370 -28.86 39.90 -16.21
C VAL A 370 -28.18 41.17 -16.74
N ALA A 371 -26.88 41.32 -16.51
CA ALA A 371 -26.09 42.44 -17.03
C ALA A 371 -26.16 42.48 -18.57
N LEU A 372 -25.91 41.34 -19.23
CA LEU A 372 -25.90 41.25 -20.69
C LEU A 372 -27.27 41.60 -21.29
N VAL A 373 -28.37 41.14 -20.68
CA VAL A 373 -29.74 41.49 -21.08
C VAL A 373 -30.03 42.98 -20.86
N ALA A 374 -29.61 43.55 -19.74
CA ALA A 374 -29.81 44.96 -19.40
C ALA A 374 -29.07 45.90 -20.36
N PHE A 375 -27.83 45.56 -20.73
CA PHE A 375 -27.00 46.38 -21.62
C PHE A 375 -27.22 46.10 -23.11
N SER A 376 -27.85 44.98 -23.48
CA SER A 376 -28.21 44.65 -24.87
C SER A 376 -29.55 45.27 -25.29
N ARG A 377 -29.73 45.51 -26.60
CA ARG A 377 -30.97 46.09 -27.18
C ARG A 377 -31.61 45.15 -28.19
N GLY A 378 -32.95 45.14 -28.20
CA GLY A 378 -33.76 44.44 -29.20
C GLY A 378 -33.42 42.95 -29.29
N PHE A 379 -33.14 42.49 -30.52
CA PHE A 379 -32.78 41.09 -30.84
C PHE A 379 -31.57 40.58 -30.05
N GLN A 380 -30.60 41.45 -29.77
CA GLN A 380 -29.34 41.07 -29.11
C GLN A 380 -29.52 40.65 -27.64
N ARG A 381 -30.66 40.95 -27.01
CA ARG A 381 -30.94 40.57 -25.61
C ARG A 381 -30.99 39.07 -25.38
N LEU A 382 -31.39 38.31 -26.40
CA LEU A 382 -31.50 36.86 -26.33
C LEU A 382 -30.38 36.17 -27.13
N VAL A 383 -29.94 36.78 -28.23
CA VAL A 383 -28.86 36.21 -29.06
C VAL A 383 -27.50 36.23 -28.36
N ASN A 384 -27.11 37.35 -27.73
CA ASN A 384 -25.82 37.43 -27.04
C ASN A 384 -25.66 36.37 -25.93
N PRO A 385 -26.60 36.21 -24.98
CA PRO A 385 -26.48 35.15 -23.98
C PRO A 385 -26.56 33.75 -24.59
N GLY A 386 -27.41 33.54 -25.61
CA GLY A 386 -27.51 32.26 -26.30
C GLY A 386 -26.19 31.83 -26.95
N ILE A 387 -25.53 32.74 -27.67
CA ILE A 387 -24.22 32.50 -28.29
C ILE A 387 -23.15 32.29 -27.21
N ALA A 388 -23.10 33.11 -26.17
CA ALA A 388 -22.12 32.96 -25.09
C ALA A 388 -22.21 31.60 -24.39
N ILE A 389 -23.44 31.13 -24.11
CA ILE A 389 -23.68 29.79 -23.54
C ILE A 389 -23.18 28.70 -24.49
N MET A 390 -23.49 28.81 -25.79
CA MET A 390 -23.04 27.82 -26.78
C MET A 390 -21.52 27.77 -26.88
N ILE A 391 -20.84 28.92 -26.95
CA ILE A 391 -19.38 29.01 -27.01
C ILE A 391 -18.76 28.43 -25.73
N GLY A 392 -19.35 28.69 -24.56
CA GLY A 392 -18.87 28.14 -23.30
C GLY A 392 -18.97 26.61 -23.22
N ALA A 393 -20.07 26.03 -23.72
CA ALA A 393 -20.31 24.59 -23.63
C ALA A 393 -19.65 23.75 -24.75
N ALA A 394 -19.43 24.33 -25.93
CA ALA A 394 -18.99 23.59 -27.12
C ALA A 394 -17.62 22.90 -27.00
N PRO A 395 -16.55 23.51 -26.44
CA PRO A 395 -15.23 22.90 -26.42
C PRO A 395 -15.20 21.57 -25.66
N LEU A 396 -15.83 21.51 -24.48
CA LEU A 396 -15.86 20.31 -23.67
C LEU A 396 -16.84 19.26 -24.22
N ALA A 397 -17.96 19.69 -24.83
CA ALA A 397 -18.85 18.78 -25.57
C ALA A 397 -18.10 18.05 -26.69
N TYR A 398 -17.32 18.79 -27.48
CA TYR A 398 -16.52 18.25 -28.57
C TYR A 398 -15.43 17.30 -28.05
N ALA A 399 -14.71 17.69 -26.99
CA ALA A 399 -13.69 16.82 -26.39
C ALA A 399 -14.29 15.50 -25.87
N LEU A 400 -15.42 15.56 -25.17
CA LEU A 400 -16.11 14.38 -24.66
C LEU A 400 -16.65 13.48 -25.78
N ASP A 401 -17.16 14.07 -26.86
CA ASP A 401 -17.61 13.32 -28.04
C ASP A 401 -16.43 12.61 -28.74
N ARG A 402 -15.27 13.27 -28.83
CA ARG A 402 -14.04 12.66 -29.35
C ARG A 402 -13.56 11.51 -28.48
N VAL A 403 -13.56 11.66 -27.15
CA VAL A 403 -13.21 10.58 -26.23
C VAL A 403 -14.19 9.42 -26.37
N ARG A 404 -15.49 9.69 -26.46
CA ARG A 404 -16.53 8.67 -26.67
C ARG A 404 -16.33 7.92 -27.98
N ALA A 405 -15.97 8.60 -29.06
CA ALA A 405 -15.71 7.98 -30.36
C ALA A 405 -14.44 7.11 -30.36
N TRP A 406 -13.53 7.34 -29.42
CA TRP A 406 -12.29 6.58 -29.24
C TRP A 406 -12.43 5.38 -28.31
N MET A 407 -13.55 5.25 -27.58
CA MET A 407 -13.79 4.13 -26.68
C MET A 407 -14.09 2.86 -27.47
N THR A 408 -13.21 1.87 -27.34
CA THR A 408 -13.41 0.49 -27.79
C THR A 408 -13.85 -0.37 -26.60
N PRO A 409 -15.10 -0.90 -26.58
CA PRO A 409 -15.64 -1.61 -25.41
C PRO A 409 -14.82 -2.83 -24.98
N ASP A 410 -14.23 -3.53 -25.95
CA ASP A 410 -13.50 -4.78 -25.75
C ASP A 410 -11.98 -4.59 -25.89
N ALA A 411 -11.46 -3.40 -25.53
CA ALA A 411 -10.02 -3.16 -25.59
C ALA A 411 -9.28 -4.07 -24.60
N THR A 412 -8.28 -4.81 -25.09
CA THR A 412 -7.43 -5.69 -24.28
C THR A 412 -6.14 -5.01 -23.87
N LEU A 413 -5.48 -5.51 -22.82
CA LEU A 413 -4.17 -5.04 -22.40
C LEU A 413 -3.15 -5.26 -23.55
N PRO A 414 -2.42 -4.22 -24.00
CA PRO A 414 -1.48 -4.37 -25.10
C PRO A 414 -0.26 -5.22 -24.70
N PRO A 415 0.35 -5.97 -25.64
CA PRO A 415 1.47 -6.89 -25.38
C PRO A 415 2.78 -6.19 -24.98
N GLY A 416 2.85 -4.86 -25.12
CA GLY A 416 3.94 -4.03 -24.60
C GLY A 416 4.82 -3.40 -25.69
N ALA A 417 5.62 -2.41 -25.28
CA ALA A 417 6.40 -1.56 -26.19
C ALA A 417 7.44 -2.31 -27.03
N GLY A 418 7.88 -3.49 -26.58
CA GLY A 418 8.79 -4.35 -27.33
C GLY A 418 8.15 -5.08 -28.51
N ALA A 419 6.82 -5.24 -28.53
CA ALA A 419 6.10 -5.97 -29.56
C ALA A 419 5.49 -5.05 -30.63
N GLU A 420 4.91 -3.92 -30.22
CA GLU A 420 4.12 -3.04 -31.11
C GLU A 420 4.70 -1.62 -31.22
N GLY A 421 5.79 -1.35 -30.50
CA GLY A 421 6.39 -0.02 -30.39
C GLY A 421 5.70 0.86 -29.35
N VAL A 422 6.44 1.86 -28.86
CA VAL A 422 5.99 2.79 -27.81
C VAL A 422 4.66 3.50 -28.16
N PRO A 423 4.46 4.06 -29.37
CA PRO A 423 3.23 4.80 -29.68
C PRO A 423 2.00 3.91 -29.67
N ALA A 424 2.09 2.71 -30.27
CA ALA A 424 0.98 1.76 -30.33
C ALA A 424 0.62 1.23 -28.94
N THR A 425 1.63 0.97 -28.10
CA THR A 425 1.41 0.54 -26.71
C THR A 425 0.74 1.62 -25.89
N LEU A 426 1.14 2.89 -26.05
CA LEU A 426 0.49 4.02 -25.36
C LEU A 426 -0.96 4.19 -25.81
N THR A 427 -1.24 4.06 -27.11
CA THR A 427 -2.62 4.12 -27.63
C THR A 427 -3.46 2.94 -27.14
N GLY A 428 -2.89 1.74 -27.09
CA GLY A 428 -3.55 0.54 -26.56
C GLY A 428 -3.83 0.64 -25.06
N LEU A 429 -2.89 1.17 -24.28
CA LEU A 429 -3.08 1.42 -22.84
C LEU A 429 -4.16 2.48 -22.60
N ALA A 430 -4.20 3.53 -23.42
CA ALA A 430 -5.24 4.55 -23.34
C ALA A 430 -6.63 3.97 -23.67
N ALA A 431 -6.73 3.15 -24.73
CA ALA A 431 -7.96 2.47 -25.10
C ALA A 431 -8.43 1.50 -23.99
N TYR A 432 -7.51 0.72 -23.43
CA TYR A 432 -7.77 -0.19 -22.30
C TYR A 432 -8.25 0.57 -21.05
N ALA A 433 -7.58 1.66 -20.69
CA ALA A 433 -7.99 2.49 -19.54
C ALA A 433 -9.36 3.15 -19.76
N LEU A 434 -9.67 3.57 -20.98
CA LEU A 434 -10.98 4.13 -21.33
C LEU A 434 -12.09 3.08 -21.32
N ALA A 435 -11.81 1.86 -21.78
CA ALA A 435 -12.76 0.74 -21.77
C ALA A 435 -13.13 0.31 -20.33
N ALA A 436 -12.19 0.44 -19.39
CA ALA A 436 -12.41 0.13 -17.99
C ALA A 436 -13.23 1.17 -17.21
N LEU A 437 -13.51 2.35 -17.79
CA LEU A 437 -14.35 3.37 -17.15
C LEU A 437 -15.84 2.95 -17.17
N PRO A 438 -16.63 3.38 -16.17
CA PRO A 438 -18.06 3.09 -16.17
C PRO A 438 -18.73 3.79 -17.37
N PRO A 439 -19.76 3.18 -17.98
CA PRO A 439 -20.41 3.71 -19.19
C PRO A 439 -21.00 5.13 -19.01
N GLY A 440 -21.28 5.51 -17.77
CA GLY A 440 -21.74 6.85 -17.39
C GLY A 440 -20.65 7.94 -17.37
N ALA A 441 -19.36 7.57 -17.32
CA ALA A 441 -18.24 8.49 -17.08
C ALA A 441 -18.15 9.60 -18.13
N VAL A 442 -18.35 9.26 -19.41
CA VAL A 442 -18.26 10.20 -20.54
C VAL A 442 -19.65 10.62 -21.02
N SER A 443 -20.59 9.67 -21.06
CA SER A 443 -21.94 9.92 -21.58
C SER A 443 -22.76 10.88 -20.70
N GLY A 444 -22.57 10.86 -19.38
CA GLY A 444 -23.21 11.78 -18.44
C GLY A 444 -22.80 13.24 -18.67
N PRO A 445 -21.50 13.58 -18.53
CA PRO A 445 -20.98 14.92 -18.82
C PRO A 445 -21.36 15.45 -20.20
N LEU A 446 -21.32 14.58 -21.23
CA LEU A 446 -21.68 14.96 -22.60
C LEU A 446 -23.13 15.44 -22.69
N ARG A 447 -24.07 14.72 -22.06
CA ARG A 447 -25.50 15.11 -22.04
C ARG A 447 -25.70 16.50 -21.43
N TYR A 448 -25.01 16.84 -20.35
CA TYR A 448 -25.14 18.16 -19.72
C TYR A 448 -24.68 19.30 -20.64
N HIS A 449 -23.57 19.09 -21.36
CA HIS A 449 -23.08 20.08 -22.32
C HIS A 449 -23.99 20.19 -23.54
N VAL A 450 -24.53 19.08 -24.05
CA VAL A 450 -25.53 19.10 -25.13
C VAL A 450 -26.79 19.86 -24.71
N VAL A 451 -27.26 19.69 -23.48
CA VAL A 451 -28.40 20.46 -22.95
C VAL A 451 -28.08 21.96 -22.94
N LEU A 452 -26.88 22.37 -22.51
CA LEU A 452 -26.47 23.79 -22.55
C LEU A 452 -26.42 24.33 -23.97
N LEU A 453 -25.91 23.55 -24.94
CA LEU A 453 -25.93 23.93 -26.36
C LEU A 453 -27.37 24.12 -26.86
N LEU A 454 -28.28 23.19 -26.52
CA LEU A 454 -29.69 23.28 -26.89
C LEU A 454 -30.39 24.49 -26.24
N VAL A 455 -30.08 24.81 -24.98
CA VAL A 455 -30.59 26.01 -24.30
C VAL A 455 -30.10 27.28 -25.02
N GLY A 456 -28.82 27.36 -25.35
CA GLY A 456 -28.27 28.48 -26.10
C GLY A 456 -28.89 28.63 -27.49
N ALA A 457 -29.08 27.53 -28.21
CA ALA A 457 -29.75 27.50 -29.50
C ALA A 457 -31.23 27.92 -29.39
N ALA A 458 -31.96 27.45 -28.37
CA ALA A 458 -33.35 27.80 -28.13
C ALA A 458 -33.51 29.31 -27.88
N LEU A 459 -32.59 29.94 -27.14
CA LEU A 459 -32.58 31.40 -26.95
C LEU A 459 -32.44 32.17 -28.27
N VAL A 460 -31.57 31.69 -29.17
CA VAL A 460 -31.38 32.29 -30.51
C VAL A 460 -32.64 32.11 -31.37
N VAL A 461 -33.23 30.91 -31.40
CA VAL A 461 -34.48 30.63 -32.13
C VAL A 461 -35.63 31.49 -31.60
N LEU A 462 -35.76 31.60 -30.28
CA LEU A 462 -36.77 32.46 -29.66
C LEU A 462 -36.57 33.93 -30.04
N ALA A 463 -35.32 34.40 -30.08
CA ALA A 463 -35.00 35.75 -30.54
C ALA A 463 -35.45 35.98 -31.98
N LEU A 464 -35.21 35.00 -32.86
CA LEU A 464 -35.60 35.03 -34.28
C LEU A 464 -37.11 35.06 -34.45
N LEU A 465 -37.84 34.21 -33.73
CA LEU A 465 -39.29 34.18 -33.72
C LEU A 465 -39.88 35.52 -33.25
N LEU A 466 -39.38 36.06 -32.13
CA LEU A 466 -39.84 37.34 -31.60
C LEU A 466 -39.54 38.50 -32.57
N TRP A 467 -38.40 38.45 -33.27
CA TRP A 467 -38.05 39.44 -34.28
C TRP A 467 -38.99 39.36 -35.50
N LEU A 468 -39.25 38.15 -36.01
CA LEU A 468 -40.20 37.91 -37.11
C LEU A 468 -41.63 38.37 -36.75
N LEU A 469 -42.12 38.01 -35.56
CA LEU A 469 -43.44 38.41 -35.06
C LEU A 469 -43.56 39.94 -34.92
N ARG A 470 -42.48 40.62 -34.55
CA ARG A 470 -42.44 42.09 -34.48
C ARG A 470 -42.47 42.72 -35.87
N GLY A 471 -41.88 42.08 -36.87
CA GLY A 471 -41.94 42.47 -38.27
C GLY A 471 -43.31 42.29 -38.91
N LEU A 472 -44.10 41.32 -38.44
CA LEU A 472 -45.47 41.04 -38.89
C LEU A 472 -46.54 41.96 -38.27
N ARG A 473 -46.19 42.82 -37.29
CA ARG A 473 -47.15 43.83 -36.81
C ARG A 473 -47.46 44.79 -37.97
N PRO A 474 -48.73 44.90 -38.40
CA PRO A 474 -49.09 45.82 -39.46
C PRO A 474 -48.68 47.22 -39.06
N ARG A 475 -47.84 47.87 -39.87
CA ARG A 475 -47.61 49.30 -39.78
C ARG A 475 -49.00 49.93 -39.87
N ARG A 476 -49.53 50.44 -38.75
CA ARG A 476 -50.62 51.41 -38.80
C ARG A 476 -50.08 52.58 -39.62
N ARG A 477 -50.39 52.57 -40.92
CA ARG A 477 -50.31 53.76 -41.78
C ARG A 477 -51.26 54.75 -41.14
N GLY A 478 -50.72 55.61 -40.28
CA GLY A 478 -51.39 56.86 -39.96
C GLY A 478 -51.47 57.63 -41.27
N TYR A 479 -52.66 57.71 -41.85
CA TYR A 479 -52.99 58.77 -42.78
C TYR A 479 -52.86 60.08 -41.99
N ARG A 480 -51.87 60.89 -42.36
CA ARG A 480 -51.96 62.34 -42.33
C ARG A 480 -51.37 62.83 -43.64
#